data_AF-A0A3N0WIB7-F1
#
_entry.id   AF-A0A3N0WIB7-F1
#
_cell.length_a   1.000
_cell.length_b   1.000
_cell.length_c   1.000
_cell.angle_alpha   90.00
_cell.angle_beta   90.00
_cell.angle_gamma   90.00
#
_symmetry.space_group_name_H-M   'P 1'
#
loop_
_entity.id
_entity.type
_entity.pdbx_description
1 polymer ?
#
loop_
_entity_poly.entity_id
_entity_poly.type
_entity_poly.pdbx_seq_one_letter_code
_entity_poly.pdbx_strand_id
1 'polypeptide(L)'
;MVIQAKISGAEAVKLYDIKMENATIIRKAARDIMISGNHLELLGFSDAAYYKIIRNQIEDFRILFIDWIATFNPKHYIVDNWGLFNPPGISPDHIQQDDELDFLDEEDEDN
;
A
#
# COMPACT_ATOMS: atom_id res chain seq x y z
N MET A 1 12.85 2.58 -7.57
CA MET A 1 11.43 2.68 -8.01
C MET A 1 10.53 1.77 -7.19
N VAL A 2 10.60 1.82 -5.84
CA VAL A 2 9.83 0.89 -4.99
C VAL A 2 8.34 1.24 -4.99
N ILE A 3 8.01 2.54 -4.85
CA ILE A 3 6.62 3.01 -4.81
C ILE A 3 5.89 2.62 -6.10
N GLN A 4 6.47 2.91 -7.28
CA GLN A 4 5.85 2.61 -8.57
C GLN A 4 5.62 1.11 -8.78
N ALA A 5 6.62 0.29 -8.47
CA ALA A 5 6.52 -1.16 -8.63
C ALA A 5 5.42 -1.75 -7.72
N LYS A 6 5.24 -1.20 -6.51
CA LYS A 6 4.24 -1.68 -5.55
C LYS A 6 2.83 -1.20 -5.88
N ILE A 7 2.68 -0.02 -6.49
CA ILE A 7 1.39 0.39 -7.08
C ILE A 7 1.01 -0.58 -8.20
N SER A 8 1.92 -0.83 -9.15
CA SER A 8 1.67 -1.77 -10.25
C SER A 8 1.34 -3.18 -9.76
N GLY A 9 2.04 -3.67 -8.72
CA GLY A 9 1.77 -4.98 -8.15
C GLY A 9 0.41 -5.07 -7.44
N ALA A 10 -0.04 -3.98 -6.80
CA ALA A 10 -1.36 -3.91 -6.19
C ALA A 10 -2.48 -3.82 -7.23
N GLU A 11 -2.30 -3.07 -8.32
CA GLU A 11 -3.29 -2.97 -9.40
C GLU A 11 -3.45 -4.26 -10.20
N ALA A 12 -2.41 -5.09 -10.26
CA ALA A 12 -2.42 -6.35 -11.00
C ALA A 12 -3.19 -7.48 -10.31
N VAL A 13 -3.73 -7.27 -9.11
CA VAL A 13 -4.43 -8.28 -8.32
C VAL A 13 -5.74 -7.75 -7.76
N LYS A 14 -6.72 -8.63 -7.52
CA LYS A 14 -7.96 -8.30 -6.79
C LYS A 14 -7.80 -8.40 -5.27
N LEU A 15 -6.80 -9.17 -4.83
CA LEU A 15 -6.60 -9.59 -3.43
C LEU A 15 -6.26 -8.44 -2.48
N TYR A 16 -7.15 -8.17 -1.54
CA TYR A 16 -7.08 -7.15 -0.51
C TYR A 16 -5.84 -7.30 0.37
N ASP A 17 -5.54 -8.52 0.84
CA ASP A 17 -4.39 -8.83 1.67
C ASP A 17 -3.08 -8.44 0.95
N ILE A 18 -2.91 -8.84 -0.31
CA ILE A 18 -1.76 -8.48 -1.14
C ILE A 18 -1.75 -6.97 -1.43
N LYS A 19 -2.89 -6.35 -1.72
CA LYS A 19 -2.98 -4.89 -1.93
C LYS A 19 -2.54 -4.12 -0.68
N MET A 20 -2.95 -4.56 0.51
CA MET A 20 -2.58 -3.97 1.80
C MET A 20 -1.10 -4.17 2.14
N GLU A 21 -0.51 -5.32 1.79
CA GLU A 21 0.93 -5.53 1.91
C GLU A 21 1.72 -4.54 1.04
N ASN A 22 1.33 -4.40 -0.24
CA ASN A 22 1.96 -3.45 -1.16
C ASN A 22 1.80 -2.00 -0.67
N ALA A 23 0.62 -1.63 -0.18
CA ALA A 23 0.35 -0.32 0.41
C ALA A 23 1.25 -0.03 1.63
N THR A 24 1.51 -1.04 2.45
CA THR A 24 2.41 -0.93 3.60
C THR A 24 3.84 -0.62 3.17
N ILE A 25 4.34 -1.28 2.12
CA ILE A 25 5.68 -1.04 1.56
C ILE A 25 5.77 0.36 0.95
N ILE A 26 4.73 0.82 0.25
CA ILE A 26 4.65 2.18 -0.31
C ILE A 26 4.75 3.22 0.83
N ARG A 27 3.94 3.07 1.87
CA ARG A 27 3.94 3.98 3.02
C ARG A 27 5.29 3.99 3.73
N LYS A 28 5.94 2.83 3.88
CA LYS A 28 7.30 2.75 4.41
C LYS A 28 8.27 3.56 3.56
N ALA A 29 8.29 3.33 2.24
CA ALA A 29 9.19 4.05 1.34
C ALA A 29 8.96 5.57 1.38
N ALA A 30 7.71 6.03 1.43
CA ALA A 30 7.36 7.43 1.60
C ALA A 30 7.87 7.99 2.94
N ARG A 31 7.75 7.22 4.03
CA ARG A 31 8.28 7.60 5.35
C ARG A 31 9.81 7.69 5.35
N ASP A 32 10.49 6.75 4.73
CA ASP A 32 11.95 6.76 4.60
C ASP A 32 12.38 8.04 3.87
N ILE A 33 11.71 8.37 2.75
CA ILE A 33 11.92 9.64 2.04
C ILE A 33 11.72 10.83 2.97
N MET A 34 10.67 10.87 3.80
CA MET A 34 10.38 11.96 4.77
C MET A 34 11.37 12.07 5.94
N ILE A 35 12.17 11.06 6.21
CA ILE A 35 13.20 11.09 7.27
C ILE A 35 14.56 11.46 6.67
N SER A 36 14.83 11.09 5.41
CA SER A 36 16.14 11.30 4.78
C SER A 36 16.61 12.76 4.75
N GLY A 37 15.73 13.75 4.66
CA GLY A 37 16.19 15.14 4.58
C GLY A 37 16.68 15.71 5.90
N ASN A 38 16.20 15.21 7.05
CA ASN A 38 16.80 15.55 8.34
C ASN A 38 18.27 15.10 8.37
N HIS A 39 18.59 13.99 7.69
CA HIS A 39 19.94 13.50 7.55
C HIS A 39 20.78 14.38 6.61
N LEU A 40 20.19 14.88 5.52
CA LEU A 40 20.86 15.82 4.60
C LEU A 40 21.24 17.13 5.30
N GLU A 41 20.33 17.68 6.12
CA GLU A 41 20.59 18.86 6.94
C GLU A 41 21.71 18.61 7.96
N LEU A 42 21.65 17.48 8.67
CA LEU A 42 22.67 17.08 9.65
C LEU A 42 24.07 16.95 9.03
N LEU A 43 24.15 16.43 7.79
CA LEU A 43 25.42 16.28 7.06
C LEU A 43 25.91 17.58 6.42
N GLY A 44 25.17 18.69 6.53
CA GLY A 44 25.58 20.00 6.04
C GLY A 44 25.46 20.18 4.52
N PHE A 45 24.56 19.44 3.85
CA PHE A 45 24.33 19.63 2.41
C PHE A 45 23.71 21.00 2.13
N SER A 46 24.33 21.78 1.23
CA SER A 46 23.89 23.12 0.84
C SER A 46 22.47 23.15 0.26
N ASP A 47 22.08 22.06 -0.41
CA ASP A 47 20.81 21.93 -1.12
C ASP A 47 19.71 21.28 -0.28
N ALA A 48 19.93 21.10 1.03
CA ALA A 48 18.93 20.52 1.93
C ALA A 48 17.60 21.29 1.92
N ALA A 49 17.61 22.58 1.58
CA ALA A 49 16.39 23.38 1.41
C ALA A 49 15.44 22.83 0.31
N TYR A 50 15.96 22.24 -0.77
CA TYR A 50 15.14 21.65 -1.84
C TYR A 50 14.38 20.41 -1.38
N TYR A 51 14.85 19.76 -0.31
CA TYR A 51 14.14 18.64 0.29
C TYR A 51 12.72 19.00 0.74
N LYS A 52 12.46 20.27 1.08
CA LYS A 52 11.12 20.77 1.38
C LYS A 52 10.14 20.54 0.23
N ILE A 53 10.60 20.64 -1.02
CA ILE A 53 9.77 20.36 -2.21
C ILE A 53 9.37 18.88 -2.22
N ILE A 54 10.31 17.98 -1.97
CA ILE A 54 10.06 16.54 -1.90
C ILE A 54 9.06 16.22 -0.77
N ARG A 55 9.20 16.85 0.41
CA ARG A 55 8.24 16.67 1.51
C ARG A 55 6.82 17.06 1.12
N ASN A 56 6.66 18.21 0.46
CA ASN A 56 5.35 18.66 0.00
C ASN A 56 4.75 17.67 -1.02
N GLN A 57 5.55 17.17 -1.96
CA GLN A 57 5.10 16.17 -2.93
C GLN A 57 4.69 14.85 -2.27
N ILE A 58 5.39 14.40 -1.23
CA ILE A 58 4.98 13.21 -0.46
C ILE A 58 3.67 13.46 0.29
N GLU A 59 3.44 14.67 0.78
CA GLU A 59 2.18 15.02 1.45
C GLU A 59 1.00 15.08 0.47
N ASP A 60 1.19 15.63 -0.73
CA ASP A 60 0.19 15.58 -1.80
C ASP A 60 -0.10 14.13 -2.22
N PHE A 61 0.95 13.32 -2.36
CA PHE A 61 0.82 11.88 -2.63
C PHE A 61 0.06 11.15 -1.51
N ARG A 62 0.24 11.53 -0.24
CA ARG A 62 -0.47 10.92 0.90
C ARG A 62 -1.98 11.04 0.77
N ILE A 63 -2.48 12.16 0.24
CA ILE A 63 -3.92 12.37 0.03
C ILE A 63 -4.43 11.36 -1.01
N LEU A 64 -3.78 11.31 -2.17
CA LEU A 64 -4.11 10.36 -3.24
C LEU A 64 -3.99 8.89 -2.78
N PHE A 65 -3.00 8.59 -1.95
CA PHE A 65 -2.77 7.26 -1.41
C PHE A 65 -3.90 6.79 -0.49
N ILE A 66 -4.50 7.69 0.29
CA ILE A 66 -5.65 7.37 1.13
C ILE A 66 -6.87 7.06 0.27
N ASP A 67 -7.15 7.92 -0.72
CA ASP A 67 -8.26 7.71 -1.65
C ASP A 67 -8.10 6.39 -2.41
N TRP A 68 -6.86 6.05 -2.79
CA TRP A 68 -6.53 4.79 -3.43
C TRP A 68 -6.78 3.57 -2.55
N ILE A 69 -6.33 3.55 -1.29
CA ILE A 69 -6.62 2.45 -0.35
C ILE A 69 -8.13 2.28 -0.15
N ALA A 70 -8.89 3.38 -0.12
CA ALA A 70 -10.34 3.33 0.06
C ALA A 70 -11.07 2.59 -1.08
N THR A 71 -10.42 2.37 -2.23
CA THR A 71 -10.96 1.57 -3.34
C THR A 71 -10.81 0.06 -3.14
N PHE A 72 -10.04 -0.39 -2.15
CA PHE A 72 -9.78 -1.82 -1.96
C PHE A 72 -11.04 -2.53 -1.43
N ASN A 73 -11.42 -3.64 -2.06
CA ASN A 73 -12.58 -4.42 -1.64
C ASN A 73 -12.19 -5.40 -0.51
N PRO A 74 -12.64 -5.19 0.73
CA PRO A 74 -12.29 -6.06 1.86
C PRO A 74 -12.90 -7.46 1.77
N LYS A 75 -13.77 -7.74 0.79
CA LYS A 75 -14.32 -9.08 0.56
C LYS A 75 -13.41 -9.95 -0.31
N HIS A 76 -12.54 -9.35 -1.12
CA HIS A 76 -11.66 -10.10 -2.03
C HIS A 76 -10.35 -10.38 -1.33
N TYR A 77 -10.30 -11.28 -0.36
CA TYR A 77 -9.09 -11.55 0.42
C TYR A 77 -8.78 -13.05 0.47
N ILE A 78 -7.53 -13.37 0.76
CA ILE A 78 -7.15 -14.67 1.32
C ILE A 78 -6.74 -14.46 2.77
N VAL A 79 -7.11 -15.38 3.66
CA VAL A 79 -6.73 -15.29 5.08
C VAL A 79 -5.21 -15.25 5.23
N ASP A 80 -4.71 -14.15 5.77
CA ASP A 80 -3.34 -13.99 6.22
C ASP A 80 -3.19 -14.59 7.62
N ASN A 81 -2.43 -15.68 7.70
CA ASN A 81 -2.13 -16.38 8.96
C ASN A 81 -1.27 -15.54 9.93
N TRP A 82 -0.66 -14.45 9.48
CA TRP A 82 0.01 -13.48 10.35
C TRP A 82 -0.94 -12.41 10.89
N GLY A 83 -2.12 -12.26 10.28
CA GLY A 83 -3.17 -11.33 10.72
C GLY A 83 -2.92 -9.85 10.41
N LEU A 84 -1.87 -9.53 9.66
CA LEU A 84 -1.49 -8.14 9.41
C LEU A 84 -2.36 -7.48 8.34
N PHE A 85 -2.80 -8.27 7.37
CA PHE A 85 -3.52 -7.77 6.20
C PHE A 85 -4.92 -8.35 6.05
N ASN A 86 -5.40 -9.06 7.06
CA ASN A 86 -6.78 -9.50 7.14
C ASN A 86 -7.73 -8.29 7.17
N PRO A 87 -8.90 -8.40 6.51
CA PRO A 87 -9.96 -7.41 6.67
C PRO A 87 -10.38 -7.25 8.14
N PRO A 88 -10.91 -6.08 8.53
CA PRO A 88 -11.37 -5.85 9.89
C PRO A 88 -12.35 -6.91 10.36
N GLY A 89 -12.03 -7.60 11.45
CA GLY A 89 -12.86 -8.64 12.06
C GLY A 89 -12.53 -10.07 11.64
N ILE A 90 -11.61 -10.29 10.69
CA ILE A 90 -11.17 -11.62 10.29
C ILE A 90 -9.96 -12.06 11.14
N SER A 91 -10.13 -13.20 11.82
CA SER A 91 -9.07 -13.82 12.63
C SER A 91 -8.02 -14.48 11.73
N PRO A 92 -6.73 -14.52 12.11
CA PRO A 92 -5.72 -15.34 11.43
C PRO A 92 -6.07 -16.83 11.38
N ASP A 93 -6.89 -17.30 12.33
CA ASP A 93 -7.38 -18.69 12.41
C ASP A 93 -8.70 -18.90 11.64
N HIS A 94 -9.19 -17.90 10.90
CA HIS A 94 -10.42 -18.03 10.10
C HIS A 94 -10.21 -19.09 9.02
N ILE A 95 -11.07 -20.11 9.01
CA ILE A 95 -11.08 -21.10 7.93
C ILE A 95 -11.99 -20.54 6.84
N GLN A 96 -11.38 -20.07 5.77
CA GLN A 96 -12.09 -19.50 4.63
C GLN A 96 -12.85 -20.59 3.88
N GLN A 97 -14.12 -20.30 3.59
CA GLN A 97 -15.01 -21.20 2.87
C GLN A 97 -14.93 -20.95 1.35
N ASP A 98 -15.34 -21.93 0.55
CA ASP A 98 -15.26 -21.83 -0.92
C ASP A 98 -16.11 -20.68 -1.48
N ASP A 99 -17.27 -20.40 -0.88
CA ASP A 99 -18.15 -19.29 -1.29
C ASP A 99 -17.56 -17.90 -1.02
N GLU A 100 -16.59 -17.80 -0.10
CA GLU A 100 -15.83 -16.56 0.11
C GLU A 100 -14.78 -16.31 -0.98
N LEU A 101 -14.55 -17.28 -1.88
CA LEU A 101 -13.55 -17.25 -2.94
C LEU A 101 -14.14 -17.13 -4.35
N ASP A 102 -15.46 -17.03 -4.48
CA ASP A 102 -16.17 -16.92 -5.76
C ASP A 102 -15.60 -15.81 -6.68
N PHE A 103 -15.06 -14.73 -6.10
CA PHE A 103 -14.44 -13.61 -6.84
C PHE A 103 -13.19 -13.99 -7.66
N LEU A 104 -12.60 -15.16 -7.40
CA LEU A 104 -11.45 -15.68 -8.17
C LEU A 104 -11.89 -16.24 -9.53
N ASP A 105 -13.13 -16.73 -9.60
CA ASP A 105 -13.71 -17.30 -10.81
C ASP A 105 -14.48 -16.25 -11.64
N GLU A 106 -14.70 -15.06 -11.08
CA GLU A 106 -15.18 -13.89 -11.83
C GLU A 106 -14.13 -13.52 -12.90
N GLU A 107 -14.40 -13.92 -14.14
CA GLU A 107 -13.71 -13.38 -15.31
C GLU A 107 -13.79 -11.85 -15.25
N ASP A 108 -12.66 -11.19 -15.46
CA ASP A 108 -12.64 -9.75 -15.63
C ASP A 108 -13.46 -9.40 -16.88
N GLU A 109 -14.76 -9.13 -16.71
CA GLU A 109 -15.60 -8.51 -17.73
C GLU A 109 -15.03 -7.11 -18.02
N ASP A 110 -14.09 -7.09 -18.96
CA ASP A 110 -13.59 -5.98 -19.78
C ASP A 110 -12.71 -4.89 -19.11
N ASN A 111 -11.40 -5.00 -19.44
CA ASN A 111 -10.58 -4.08 -20.26
C ASN A 111 -10.91 -2.56 -20.26
#